data_AF-A0A1V3XEY6-F1
#
_entry.id   AF-A0A1V3XEY6-F1
#
_cell.length_a   1.000
_cell.length_b   1.000
_cell.length_c   1.000
_cell.angle_alpha   90.00
_cell.angle_beta   90.00
_cell.angle_gamma   90.00
#
_symmetry.space_group_name_H-M   'P 1'
#
loop_
_entity.id
_entity.type
_entity.pdbx_description
1 polymer ?
#
loop_
_entity_poly.entity_id
_entity_poly.type
_entity_poly.pdbx_seq_one_letter_code
_entity_poly.pdbx_strand_id
1 'polypeptide(L)' 'MTHDPGAAEALDPQRVVLLPDGTEDYWSEEYRDLIELA' A
#
# COMPACT_ATOMS: atom_id res chain seq x y z
N MET A 1 -5.39 -5.33 -9.27
CA MET A 1 -4.25 -4.50 -8.86
C MET A 1 -3.21 -5.49 -8.39
N THR A 2 -2.02 -5.51 -8.99
CA THR A 2 -0.98 -6.49 -8.61
C THR A 2 -0.38 -6.01 -7.29
N HIS A 3 -0.26 -6.88 -6.30
CA HIS A 3 0.43 -6.59 -5.03
C HIS A 3 1.96 -6.54 -5.24
N ASP A 4 2.40 -6.03 -6.40
CA ASP A 4 3.80 -5.91 -6.72
C ASP A 4 4.43 -4.82 -5.85
N PRO A 5 5.39 -5.15 -4.98
CA PRO A 5 6.02 -4.20 -4.07
C PRO A 5 6.69 -3.03 -4.82
N GLY A 6 7.29 -3.29 -5.99
CA GLY A 6 7.95 -2.28 -6.80
C GLY A 6 6.99 -1.29 -7.45
N ALA A 7 5.75 -1.70 -7.71
CA ALA A 7 4.72 -0.81 -8.21
C ALA A 7 4.24 0.18 -7.13
N ALA A 8 4.19 -0.22 -5.86
CA ALA A 8 3.83 0.67 -4.77
C ALA A 8 4.91 1.74 -4.52
N GLU A 9 6.19 1.34 -4.51
CA GLU A 9 7.31 2.28 -4.34
C GLU A 9 7.43 3.27 -5.49
N ALA A 10 7.22 2.83 -6.73
CA ALA A 10 7.31 3.70 -7.91
C ALA A 10 6.25 4.81 -7.96
N LEU A 11 5.17 4.68 -7.18
CA LEU A 11 4.08 5.65 -7.14
C LEU A 11 4.29 6.75 -6.10
N ASP A 12 5.30 6.63 -5.23
CA ASP A 12 5.57 7.54 -4.10
C ASP A 12 4.26 7.97 -3.37
N PRO A 13 3.47 6.99 -2.88
CA PRO A 13 2.15 7.28 -2.37
C PRO A 13 2.24 8.05 -1.06
N GLN A 14 1.37 9.06 -0.93
CA GLN A 14 1.21 9.78 0.33
C GLN A 14 0.16 9.11 1.24
N ARG A 15 -0.73 8.29 0.65
CA ARG A 15 -1.89 7.71 1.32
C ARG A 15 -2.22 6.33 0.74
N VAL A 16 -2.85 5.49 1.57
CA VAL A 16 -3.35 4.17 1.21
C VAL A 16 -4.84 4.02 1.51
N VAL A 17 -5.49 3.10 0.80
CA VAL A 17 -6.88 2.71 1.03
C VAL A 17 -6.91 1.25 1.45
N LEU A 18 -7.48 0.97 2.62
CA LEU A 18 -7.66 -0.37 3.15
C LEU A 18 -9.04 -0.90 2.75
N LEU A 19 -9.07 -2.10 2.15
CA LEU A 19 -10.29 -2.74 1.66
C LEU A 19 -10.69 -3.92 2.56
N PRO A 20 -11.99 -4.24 2.66
CA PRO A 20 -13.11 -3.73 1.85
C PRO A 20 -13.71 -2.41 2.35
N ASP A 21 -13.34 -1.96 3.55
CA ASP A 21 -14.03 -0.87 4.24
C ASP A 21 -13.76 0.52 3.63
N GLY A 22 -12.75 0.64 2.76
CA GLY A 22 -12.42 1.88 2.05
C GLY A 22 -11.78 2.93 2.93
N THR A 23 -11.20 2.52 4.07
CA THR A 23 -10.57 3.43 5.03
C THR A 23 -9.26 3.96 4.46
N GLU A 24 -9.10 5.28 4.47
CA GLU A 24 -7.87 5.92 4.02
C GLU A 24 -6.94 6.21 5.19
N ASP A 25 -5.66 5.91 5.01
CA ASP A 25 -4.61 6.23 5.97
C ASP A 25 -3.40 6.86 5.27
N TYR A 26 -2.50 7.44 6.04
CA TYR A 26 -1.22 7.90 5.52
C TYR A 26 -0.32 6.71 5.19
N TRP A 27 0.46 6.86 4.13
CA TRP A 27 1.46 5.87 3.78
C TRP A 27 2.55 5.79 4.86
N SER A 28 2.98 4.56 5.14
CA SER A 28 4.11 4.24 6.01
C SER A 28 4.83 3.01 5.47
N GLU A 29 6.09 2.84 5.85
CA GLU A 29 6.90 1.68 5.44
C GLU A 29 6.30 0.36 5.93
N GLU A 30 5.52 0.37 7.02
CA GLU A 30 4.81 -0.81 7.53
C GLU A 30 3.79 -1.36 6.51
N TYR A 31 3.15 -0.49 5.73
CA TYR A 31 2.24 -0.92 4.67
C TYR A 31 2.97 -1.55 3.48
N ARG A 32 4.24 -1.22 3.26
CA ARG A 32 5.05 -1.88 2.24
C ARG A 32 5.33 -3.33 2.62
N ASP A 33 5.73 -3.58 3.85
CA ASP A 33 6.00 -4.94 4.34
C ASP A 33 4.76 -5.83 4.25
N LEU A 34 3.56 -5.26 4.45
CA LEU A 34 2.29 -5.96 4.26
C LEU A 34 1.99 -6.32 2.79
N ILE A 35 2.41 -5.49 1.83
CA ILE A 35 2.27 -5.76 0.40
C ILE A 35 3.19 -6.90 -0.03
N GLU A 36 4.40 -6.99 0.55
CA GLU A 36 5.37 -8.05 0.25
C GLU A 36 4.97 -9.44 0.77
N LEU A 37 4.15 -9.51 1.82
CA LEU A 37 3.70 -10.76 2.43
C LEU A 37 2.46 -11.39 1.75
N ALA A 38 1.80 -10.66 0.85
CA ALA A 38 0.54 -11.05 0.19
C ALA A 38 0.77 -11.60 -1.22
#